data_AF-A0A3D3R6S4-F1
#
_entry.id   AF-A0A3D3R6S4-F1
#
_cell.length_a   1.000
_cell.length_b   1.000
_cell.length_c   1.000
_cell.angle_alpha   90.00
_cell.angle_beta   90.00
_cell.angle_gamma   90.00
#
_symmetry.space_group_name_H-M   'P 1'
#
loop_
_entity.id
_entity.type
_entity.pdbx_description
1 polymer ?
#
loop_
_entity_poly.entity_id
_entity_poly.type
_entity_poly.pdbx_seq_one_letter_code
_entity_poly.pdbx_strand_id
1 'polypeptide(L)'
;MRTYRNLFLTLLVLFGLSFIVDRPFAIAQNEKKADTKPDSATQETKNEDSDSNEVEILPKLEEMQTPTVEELLKKPPVDWVVLENDSVLVVEPIYPRPDTLGKLDLTLKESYNWPKPKSKEEIDEQRKMRADMNFIQITLVDDKENPEYRIQRKSVKEVIHHEDQIIKRIDLLFQEKDLKTAFELLLVLDRKHRDWPGFDQRQNQLLLLEAQDKQQSKQYLNALAYVQDLHSRAPKYPGLSKLAGEIIDVMISQAVQEKAYRKAHYYLKRLELMFPQQETVTKWKTAFLNESNSILKAAEQAASQQQYPQAIHAVSTAVVICPDNPKLRESLLRYQKRYPVINVGVLETALEETPYFLERESTRRHRTLTQIPLFEVTRVNQTPHYQSRFLEQWEPTDLGRRADFILRQSYSPWESHPPLIAADITTYLRGKITPGTAKYDERFDSYVRSVSSTGPFTFRVYFDRVPLRTEWLLSDPVDSPPIWLNISTASESEPSPAGDEILASSRFIVDHQHEGIVSYRRAVPEPADQREYSVAQINEVPYPSFEKSFQGLLL
;
A
#
# COMPACT_ATOMS: atom_id res chain seq x y z
N MET A 1 11.39 -6.00 -43.38
CA MET A 1 10.85 -4.64 -43.36
C MET A 1 11.35 -3.91 -42.11
N ARG A 2 12.51 -3.26 -42.20
CA ARG A 2 13.18 -2.54 -41.11
C ARG A 2 13.59 -1.17 -41.61
N THR A 3 12.84 -0.14 -41.26
CA THR A 3 13.21 1.29 -41.27
C THR A 3 12.07 2.05 -40.58
N TYR A 4 12.35 3.17 -39.91
CA TYR A 4 11.45 3.98 -39.06
C TYR A 4 11.51 3.74 -37.55
N ARG A 5 12.70 3.87 -36.96
CA ARG A 5 12.82 4.16 -35.52
C ARG A 5 14.04 5.03 -35.24
N ASN A 6 14.13 6.21 -35.86
CA ASN A 6 15.20 7.17 -35.60
C ASN A 6 14.80 8.65 -35.82
N LEU A 7 13.52 8.99 -35.63
CA LEU A 7 13.04 10.37 -35.83
C LEU A 7 12.43 11.05 -34.59
N PHE A 8 12.63 10.50 -33.39
CA PHE A 8 12.04 11.05 -32.16
C PHE A 8 13.05 11.60 -31.14
N LEU A 9 14.35 11.64 -31.49
CA LEU A 9 15.41 12.05 -30.55
C LEU A 9 15.88 13.51 -30.74
N THR A 10 15.18 14.33 -31.52
CA THR A 10 15.61 15.71 -31.86
C THR A 10 14.54 16.76 -31.60
N LEU A 11 13.80 16.64 -30.47
CA LEU A 11 12.89 17.70 -30.02
C LEU A 11 12.90 17.88 -28.49
N LEU A 12 14.08 17.86 -27.89
CA LEU A 12 14.25 18.13 -26.45
C LEU A 12 15.54 18.90 -26.17
N VAL A 13 15.77 19.99 -26.91
CA VAL A 13 16.77 21.02 -26.60
C VAL A 13 16.24 22.35 -27.10
N LEU A 14 15.48 23.06 -26.27
CA LEU A 14 15.26 24.53 -26.29
C LEU A 14 14.05 24.86 -25.42
N PHE A 15 14.27 25.16 -24.14
CA PHE A 15 13.68 26.30 -23.43
C PHE A 15 14.25 26.32 -22.02
N GLY A 16 15.37 27.03 -21.87
CA GLY A 16 15.94 27.39 -20.59
C GLY A 16 15.71 28.87 -20.30
N LEU A 17 15.50 29.15 -19.00
CA LEU A 17 15.71 30.41 -18.29
C LEU A 17 14.82 31.62 -18.65
N SER A 18 13.92 31.99 -17.73
CA SER A 18 14.11 33.14 -16.82
C SER A 18 12.80 33.56 -16.15
N PHE A 19 12.90 33.92 -14.86
CA PHE A 19 12.06 34.82 -14.04
C PHE A 19 11.74 34.25 -12.66
N ILE A 20 12.76 34.33 -11.79
CA ILE A 20 12.62 34.41 -10.34
C ILE A 20 13.13 35.81 -9.97
N VAL A 21 12.28 36.65 -9.39
CA VAL A 21 12.72 37.85 -8.66
C VAL A 21 11.91 37.95 -7.38
N ASP A 22 12.60 37.67 -6.28
CA ASP A 22 12.24 38.02 -4.91
C ASP A 22 12.05 39.54 -4.75
N ARG A 23 11.10 39.94 -3.90
CA ARG A 23 11.09 41.27 -3.29
C ARG A 23 11.20 41.13 -1.78
N PRO A 24 12.27 41.64 -1.14
CA PRO A 24 12.29 41.82 0.29
C PRO A 24 11.72 43.20 0.68
N PHE A 25 11.05 43.18 1.83
CA PHE A 25 10.62 44.30 2.64
C PHE A 25 11.83 45.05 3.21
N ALA A 26 11.84 46.38 3.19
CA ALA A 26 12.80 47.18 3.97
C ALA A 26 12.12 48.44 4.54
N ILE A 27 12.14 48.51 5.87
CA ILE A 27 11.84 49.65 6.73
C ILE A 27 13.11 50.50 6.83
N ALA A 28 13.00 51.83 6.77
CA ALA A 28 13.88 52.74 7.51
C ALA A 28 13.27 54.15 7.63
N GLN A 29 13.12 54.58 8.88
CA GLN A 29 12.83 55.95 9.31
C GLN A 29 14.03 56.88 9.04
N ASN A 30 13.77 58.18 8.85
CA ASN A 30 14.49 59.18 9.65
C ASN A 30 13.75 60.52 9.74
N GLU A 31 13.72 61.05 10.96
CA GLU A 31 13.34 62.40 11.39
C GLU A 31 14.32 63.46 10.78
N LYS A 32 14.19 64.79 10.86
CA LYS A 32 13.72 65.67 11.95
C LYS A 32 13.84 67.15 11.50
N LYS A 33 12.89 68.00 11.96
CA LYS A 33 13.01 69.39 12.48
C LYS A 33 13.60 70.52 11.58
N ALA A 34 13.31 71.81 11.77
CA ALA A 34 12.39 72.62 12.59
C ALA A 34 12.55 74.09 12.12
N ASP A 35 11.64 74.98 12.54
CA ASP A 35 11.86 76.38 13.00
C ASP A 35 10.67 77.28 12.61
N THR A 36 10.12 78.23 13.38
CA THR A 36 10.24 78.69 14.78
C THR A 36 9.02 79.60 15.08
N LYS A 37 8.63 79.64 16.36
CA LYS A 37 7.72 80.52 17.15
C LYS A 37 8.00 82.06 17.00
N PRO A 38 7.25 83.04 17.58
CA PRO A 38 6.78 83.12 19.00
C PRO A 38 5.42 83.82 19.30
N ASP A 39 4.65 83.35 20.31
CA ASP A 39 4.37 83.88 21.68
C ASP A 39 3.46 85.14 21.81
N SER A 40 2.36 85.01 22.58
CA SER A 40 2.00 85.90 23.72
C SER A 40 0.80 85.36 24.52
N ALA A 41 0.79 85.68 25.83
CA ALA A 41 0.05 85.09 26.94
C ALA A 41 -1.41 85.56 27.16
N THR A 42 -2.18 84.86 28.02
CA THR A 42 -2.68 85.31 29.36
C THR A 42 -3.83 84.41 29.88
N GLN A 43 -3.87 84.16 31.20
CA GLN A 43 -4.83 83.35 31.97
C GLN A 43 -6.08 84.13 32.44
N GLU A 44 -7.03 83.37 33.03
CA GLU A 44 -8.26 83.72 33.78
C GLU A 44 -9.51 83.94 32.89
N THR A 45 -10.70 83.36 33.10
CA THR A 45 -11.41 82.96 34.33
C THR A 45 -12.57 81.98 34.01
N LYS A 46 -13.03 81.26 35.04
CA LYS A 46 -14.26 80.43 35.16
C LYS A 46 -15.53 80.93 34.46
N ASN A 47 -16.36 79.99 33.99
CA ASN A 47 -17.80 79.80 34.29
C ASN A 47 -18.24 78.46 33.64
N GLU A 48 -18.41 77.40 34.42
CA GLU A 48 -19.71 76.87 34.91
C GLU A 48 -20.52 76.11 33.84
N ASP A 49 -20.49 74.78 34.00
CA ASP A 49 -21.54 73.78 33.80
C ASP A 49 -22.63 73.99 32.74
N SER A 50 -22.63 73.09 31.75
CA SER A 50 -23.87 72.51 31.27
C SER A 50 -23.67 71.02 30.97
N ASP A 51 -24.17 70.21 31.91
CA ASP A 51 -24.60 68.82 31.77
C ASP A 51 -25.07 68.45 30.36
N SER A 52 -24.42 67.45 29.77
CA SER A 52 -25.08 66.51 28.87
C SER A 52 -24.44 65.14 29.03
N ASN A 53 -24.93 64.38 30.01
CA ASN A 53 -24.76 62.93 30.11
C ASN A 53 -25.34 62.28 28.84
N GLU A 54 -24.54 62.12 27.79
CA GLU A 54 -24.78 61.08 26.80
C GLU A 54 -24.40 59.75 27.47
N VAL A 55 -25.40 59.09 28.05
CA VAL A 55 -25.24 57.70 28.49
C VAL A 55 -25.04 56.87 27.23
N GLU A 56 -23.80 56.53 26.90
CA GLU A 56 -23.49 55.54 25.87
C GLU A 56 -24.26 54.26 26.21
N ILE A 57 -25.27 53.95 25.40
CA ILE A 57 -26.12 52.79 25.60
C ILE A 57 -25.27 51.57 25.24
N LEU A 58 -24.99 50.72 26.23
CA LEU A 58 -24.25 49.48 26.02
C LEU A 58 -24.96 48.61 24.97
N PRO A 59 -24.21 48.00 24.04
CA PRO A 59 -24.79 47.17 22.99
C PRO A 59 -25.49 45.94 23.59
N LYS A 60 -26.59 45.55 22.96
CA LYS A 60 -27.31 44.32 23.34
C LYS A 60 -26.61 43.09 22.77
N LEU A 61 -26.73 41.95 23.46
CA LEU A 61 -26.11 40.69 23.02
C LEU A 61 -26.48 40.27 21.59
N GLU A 62 -27.69 40.57 21.13
CA GLU A 62 -28.15 40.25 19.76
C GLU A 62 -27.53 41.13 18.67
N GLU A 63 -27.05 42.33 19.03
CA GLU A 63 -26.41 43.28 18.10
C GLU A 63 -24.90 43.03 17.98
N MET A 64 -24.33 42.25 18.91
CA MET A 64 -22.92 41.90 18.90
C MET A 64 -22.60 40.88 17.80
N GLN A 65 -21.78 41.29 16.84
CA GLN A 65 -21.24 40.37 15.84
C GLN A 65 -20.09 39.55 16.43
N THR A 66 -20.08 38.24 16.20
CA THR A 66 -18.93 37.39 16.58
C THR A 66 -17.66 37.93 15.92
N PRO A 67 -16.54 38.11 16.65
CA PRO A 67 -15.36 38.74 16.09
C PRO A 67 -14.80 37.97 14.90
N THR A 68 -14.15 38.69 13.98
CA THR A 68 -13.55 38.06 12.79
C THR A 68 -12.32 37.22 13.15
N VAL A 69 -11.94 36.29 12.27
CA VAL A 69 -10.78 35.39 12.50
C VAL A 69 -9.49 36.18 12.73
N GLU A 70 -9.27 37.26 11.97
CA GLU A 70 -8.10 38.11 12.16
C GLU A 70 -8.08 38.80 13.53
N GLU A 71 -9.25 39.20 14.03
CA GLU A 71 -9.37 39.85 15.32
C GLU A 71 -9.12 38.87 16.45
N LEU A 72 -9.66 37.65 16.38
CA LEU A 72 -9.46 36.62 17.38
C LEU A 72 -8.00 36.14 17.46
N LEU A 73 -7.25 36.21 16.35
CA LEU A 73 -5.87 35.77 16.28
C LEU A 73 -4.84 36.87 16.59
N LYS A 74 -5.07 38.11 16.17
CA LYS A 74 -4.07 39.21 16.25
C LYS A 74 -4.32 40.19 17.40
N LYS A 75 -5.56 40.42 17.83
CA LYS A 75 -5.88 41.36 18.92
C LYS A 75 -5.71 40.68 20.28
N PRO A 76 -5.49 41.43 21.38
CA PRO A 76 -5.48 40.86 22.72
C PRO A 76 -6.80 40.12 23.00
N PRO A 77 -6.79 39.05 23.80
CA PRO A 77 -7.99 38.32 24.15
C PRO A 77 -8.93 39.18 24.98
N VAL A 78 -10.22 39.13 24.67
CA VAL A 78 -11.26 39.96 25.28
C VAL A 78 -12.45 39.09 25.64
N ASP A 79 -13.00 39.30 26.84
CA ASP A 79 -14.20 38.62 27.33
C ASP A 79 -15.42 39.52 27.23
N TRP A 80 -16.60 38.91 27.06
CA TRP A 80 -17.87 39.61 27.08
C TRP A 80 -18.63 39.26 28.36
N VAL A 81 -18.91 40.26 29.19
CA VAL A 81 -19.74 40.12 30.39
C VAL A 81 -21.15 40.55 30.04
N VAL A 82 -22.09 39.61 30.04
CA VAL A 82 -23.50 39.85 29.75
C VAL A 82 -24.22 40.14 31.07
N LEU A 83 -24.80 41.34 31.18
CA LEU A 83 -25.58 41.74 32.35
C LEU A 83 -27.01 41.20 32.29
N GLU A 84 -27.75 41.23 33.40
CA GLU A 84 -29.16 40.78 33.45
C GLU A 84 -30.08 41.51 32.45
N ASN A 85 -29.71 42.73 32.03
CA ASN A 85 -30.45 43.54 31.06
C ASN A 85 -30.09 43.23 29.59
N ASP A 86 -29.35 42.13 29.34
CA ASP A 86 -28.79 41.71 28.05
C ASP A 86 -27.80 42.70 27.41
N SER A 87 -27.33 43.70 28.17
CA SER A 87 -26.23 44.58 27.78
C SER A 87 -24.88 43.89 27.95
N VAL A 88 -23.96 44.14 27.01
CA VAL A 88 -22.64 43.49 26.97
C VAL A 88 -21.54 44.49 27.32
N LEU A 89 -20.69 44.10 28.27
CA LEU A 89 -19.44 44.79 28.59
C LEU A 89 -18.25 44.03 27.99
N VAL A 90 -17.40 44.76 27.29
CA VAL A 90 -16.19 44.24 26.63
C VAL A 90 -15.00 44.50 27.55
N VAL A 91 -14.38 43.45 28.07
CA VAL A 91 -13.40 43.54 29.17
C VAL A 91 -12.15 42.70 28.92
N GLU A 92 -11.06 43.04 29.61
CA GLU A 92 -9.87 42.21 29.67
C GLU A 92 -10.16 40.80 30.26
N PRO A 93 -9.28 39.82 30.05
CA PRO A 93 -9.47 38.44 30.47
C PRO A 93 -9.83 38.24 31.95
N ILE A 94 -11.02 37.68 32.23
CA ILE A 94 -11.46 37.37 33.61
C ILE A 94 -10.99 35.98 34.03
N TYR A 95 -10.55 35.84 35.28
CA TYR A 95 -10.21 34.58 35.95
C TYR A 95 -11.13 34.34 37.15
N PRO A 96 -11.47 33.07 37.49
CA PRO A 96 -10.94 31.79 36.97
C PRO A 96 -11.65 31.24 35.71
N ARG A 97 -10.92 30.59 34.79
CA ARG A 97 -11.45 30.00 33.53
C ARG A 97 -11.32 28.48 33.47
N PRO A 98 -12.16 27.73 32.73
CA PRO A 98 -13.49 28.09 32.22
C PRO A 98 -14.54 28.18 33.35
N ASP A 99 -15.72 28.75 33.05
CA ASP A 99 -16.88 28.88 33.96
C ASP A 99 -16.58 29.67 35.25
N THR A 100 -16.34 30.97 35.09
CA THR A 100 -16.06 31.92 36.20
C THR A 100 -17.16 31.91 37.26
N LEU A 101 -18.43 32.00 36.83
CA LEU A 101 -19.57 32.05 37.73
C LEU A 101 -19.73 30.72 38.49
N GLY A 102 -19.72 29.58 37.80
CA GLY A 102 -19.85 28.27 38.45
C GLY A 102 -18.73 28.01 39.46
N LYS A 103 -17.49 28.35 39.12
CA LYS A 103 -16.36 28.23 40.06
C LYS A 103 -16.48 29.14 41.26
N LEU A 104 -16.87 30.40 41.07
CA LEU A 104 -17.11 31.32 42.18
C LEU A 104 -18.24 30.82 43.08
N ASP A 105 -19.26 30.14 42.54
CA ASP A 105 -20.36 29.57 43.33
C ASP A 105 -19.90 28.36 44.14
N LEU A 106 -19.06 27.51 43.55
CA LEU A 106 -18.46 26.38 44.24
C LEU A 106 -17.55 26.86 45.37
N THR A 107 -16.69 27.85 45.12
CA THR A 107 -15.82 28.42 46.17
C THR A 107 -16.64 29.10 47.27
N LEU A 108 -17.74 29.79 46.92
CA LEU A 108 -18.66 30.34 47.92
C LEU A 108 -19.30 29.25 48.76
N LYS A 109 -19.75 28.14 48.14
CA LYS A 109 -20.31 26.98 48.85
C LYS A 109 -19.29 26.32 49.78
N GLU A 110 -18.06 26.15 49.33
CA GLU A 110 -16.94 25.62 50.12
C GLU A 110 -16.59 26.55 51.29
N SER A 111 -16.75 27.86 51.13
CA SER A 111 -16.48 28.84 52.18
C SER A 111 -17.38 28.71 53.41
N TYR A 112 -18.56 28.09 53.29
CA TYR A 112 -19.43 27.79 54.42
C TYR A 112 -18.89 26.65 55.29
N ASN A 113 -18.04 25.79 54.74
CA ASN A 113 -17.44 24.64 55.42
C ASN A 113 -16.04 24.94 56.00
N TRP A 114 -15.58 26.20 55.93
CA TRP A 114 -14.28 26.57 56.48
C TRP A 114 -14.22 26.39 58.01
N PRO A 115 -13.03 26.02 58.55
CA PRO A 115 -12.86 25.86 59.99
C PRO A 115 -13.16 27.16 60.74
N LYS A 116 -13.76 27.03 61.93
CA LYS A 116 -14.11 28.18 62.76
C LYS A 116 -12.82 28.96 63.11
N PRO A 117 -12.74 30.25 62.78
CA PRO A 117 -11.56 31.07 63.04
C PRO A 117 -11.31 31.20 64.55
N LYS A 118 -10.03 31.20 64.96
CA LYS A 118 -9.59 31.24 66.36
C LYS A 118 -9.23 32.66 66.82
N SER A 119 -8.91 33.57 65.89
CA SER A 119 -8.54 34.97 66.15
C SER A 119 -9.52 35.96 65.51
N LYS A 120 -9.59 37.20 66.04
CA LYS A 120 -10.36 38.30 65.43
C LYS A 120 -9.87 38.67 64.03
N GLU A 121 -8.56 38.58 63.79
CA GLU A 121 -7.95 38.87 62.49
C GLU A 121 -8.39 37.85 61.43
N GLU A 122 -8.41 36.56 61.79
CA GLU A 122 -8.90 35.48 60.91
C GLU A 122 -10.41 35.60 60.60
N ILE A 123 -11.21 36.14 61.54
CA ILE A 123 -12.64 36.41 61.31
C ILE A 123 -12.81 37.49 60.23
N ASP A 124 -12.05 38.58 60.33
CA ASP A 124 -12.13 39.69 59.39
C ASP A 124 -11.58 39.33 58.00
N GLU A 125 -10.53 38.50 57.94
CA GLU A 125 -10.00 37.95 56.70
C GLU A 125 -11.00 37.02 56.00
N GLN A 126 -11.59 36.06 56.72
CA GLN A 126 -12.63 35.19 56.15
C GLN A 126 -13.85 35.99 55.68
N ARG A 127 -14.20 37.08 56.37
CA ARG A 127 -15.30 37.97 55.98
C ARG A 127 -15.00 38.76 54.72
N LYS A 128 -13.77 39.29 54.59
CA LYS A 128 -13.29 39.96 53.37
C LYS A 128 -13.26 39.01 52.18
N MET A 129 -12.70 37.82 52.34
CA MET A 129 -12.66 36.81 51.29
C MET A 129 -14.06 36.43 50.78
N ARG A 130 -15.03 36.25 51.68
CA ARG A 130 -16.44 36.00 51.29
C ARG A 130 -17.10 37.21 50.62
N ALA A 131 -16.74 38.42 51.03
CA ALA A 131 -17.26 39.64 50.41
C ALA A 131 -16.69 39.81 48.99
N ASP A 132 -15.39 39.56 48.80
CA ASP A 132 -14.74 39.65 47.49
C ASP A 132 -15.26 38.60 46.51
N MET A 133 -15.64 37.40 46.97
CA MET A 133 -16.29 36.38 46.13
C MET A 133 -17.69 36.76 45.59
N ASN A 134 -18.33 37.80 46.14
CA ASN A 134 -19.60 38.33 45.61
C ASN A 134 -19.42 39.36 44.50
N PHE A 135 -18.18 39.78 44.23
CA PHE A 135 -17.84 40.73 43.17
C PHE A 135 -16.98 40.07 42.11
N ILE A 136 -17.14 40.51 40.87
CA ILE A 136 -16.28 40.17 39.74
C ILE A 136 -15.44 41.40 39.45
N GLN A 137 -14.12 41.24 39.50
CA GLN A 137 -13.18 42.28 39.10
C GLN A 137 -13.06 42.28 37.58
N ILE A 138 -13.24 43.44 36.96
CA ILE A 138 -13.15 43.62 35.52
C ILE A 138 -12.26 44.83 35.20
N THR A 139 -11.61 44.78 34.06
CA THR A 139 -10.84 45.90 33.50
C THR A 139 -11.38 46.20 32.11
N LEU A 140 -11.71 47.45 31.82
CA LEU A 140 -12.22 47.86 30.51
C LEU A 140 -11.06 48.02 29.51
N VAL A 141 -11.28 47.63 28.25
CA VAL A 141 -10.24 47.56 27.21
C VAL A 141 -9.73 48.94 26.75
N ASP A 142 -10.55 49.99 26.87
CA ASP A 142 -10.26 51.32 26.30
C ASP A 142 -9.70 52.35 27.30
N ASP A 143 -9.58 51.99 28.59
CA ASP A 143 -9.06 52.91 29.61
C ASP A 143 -7.54 52.84 29.73
N LYS A 144 -6.87 53.98 29.49
CA LYS A 144 -5.39 54.11 29.51
C LYS A 144 -4.73 53.77 30.85
N GLU A 145 -5.49 53.71 31.94
CA GLU A 145 -5.00 53.48 33.30
C GLU A 145 -5.35 52.09 33.86
N ASN A 146 -5.97 51.21 33.07
CA ASN A 146 -6.46 49.89 33.50
C ASN A 146 -7.15 49.89 34.90
N PRO A 147 -8.14 50.77 35.14
CA PRO A 147 -8.86 50.78 36.41
C PRO A 147 -9.61 49.46 36.64
N GLU A 148 -9.39 48.85 37.80
CA GLU A 148 -10.14 47.65 38.25
C GLU A 148 -11.52 48.05 38.74
N TYR A 149 -12.57 47.71 38.00
CA TYR A 149 -13.96 47.89 38.42
C TYR A 149 -14.50 46.62 39.08
N ARG A 150 -15.44 46.79 40.02
CA ARG A 150 -16.11 45.67 40.71
C ARG A 150 -17.58 45.65 40.33
N ILE A 151 -18.02 44.57 39.67
CA ILE A 151 -19.43 44.32 39.37
C ILE A 151 -19.98 43.30 40.36
N GLN A 152 -21.22 43.49 40.81
CA GLN A 152 -21.89 42.49 41.62
C GLN A 152 -22.15 41.24 40.79
N ARG A 153 -21.75 40.08 41.29
CA ARG A 153 -21.97 38.79 40.62
C ARG A 153 -23.44 38.58 40.21
N LYS A 154 -24.40 39.01 41.05
CA LYS A 154 -25.84 38.86 40.79
C LYS A 154 -26.33 39.60 39.55
N SER A 155 -25.68 40.70 39.17
CA SER A 155 -26.08 41.46 37.97
C SER A 155 -25.50 40.88 36.67
N VAL A 156 -24.69 39.82 36.75
CA VAL A 156 -24.09 39.15 35.59
C VAL A 156 -24.88 37.88 35.27
N LYS A 157 -25.40 37.81 34.06
CA LYS A 157 -26.15 36.66 33.54
C LYS A 157 -25.21 35.56 33.05
N GLU A 158 -24.23 35.92 32.22
CA GLU A 158 -23.22 34.99 31.71
C GLU A 158 -21.92 35.73 31.36
N VAL A 159 -20.80 35.00 31.37
CA VAL A 159 -19.50 35.48 30.91
C VAL A 159 -19.09 34.64 29.72
N ILE A 160 -18.98 35.26 28.54
CA ILE A 160 -18.52 34.62 27.31
C ILE A 160 -17.03 34.91 27.19
N HIS A 161 -16.21 33.89 27.41
CA HIS A 161 -14.76 34.04 27.31
C HIS A 161 -14.31 34.16 25.86
N HIS A 162 -13.10 34.70 25.65
CA HIS A 162 -12.44 34.70 24.35
C HIS A 162 -12.43 33.31 23.69
N GLU A 163 -12.17 32.24 24.47
CA GLU A 163 -12.20 30.87 23.98
C GLU A 163 -13.61 30.43 23.51
N ASP A 164 -14.66 30.88 24.19
CA ASP A 164 -16.05 30.59 23.79
C ASP A 164 -16.43 31.35 22.50
N GLN A 165 -15.89 32.56 22.30
CA GLN A 165 -16.04 33.31 21.06
C GLN A 165 -15.32 32.59 19.90
N ILE A 166 -14.14 32.03 20.13
CA ILE A 166 -13.43 31.18 19.15
C ILE A 166 -14.31 29.98 18.76
N ILE A 167 -14.89 29.29 19.74
CA ILE A 167 -15.78 28.14 19.47
C ILE A 167 -17.00 28.55 18.64
N LYS A 168 -17.68 29.65 19.01
CA LYS A 168 -18.81 30.18 18.22
C LYS A 168 -18.39 30.52 16.78
N ARG A 169 -17.20 31.10 16.58
CA ARG A 169 -16.68 31.40 15.24
C ARG A 169 -16.36 30.12 14.46
N ILE A 170 -15.83 29.09 15.10
CA ILE A 170 -15.60 27.77 14.46
C ILE A 170 -16.92 27.18 13.96
N ASP A 171 -17.99 27.26 14.76
CA ASP A 171 -19.31 26.76 14.36
C ASP A 171 -19.86 27.50 13.12
N LEU A 172 -19.60 28.81 13.00
CA LEU A 172 -19.91 29.59 11.79
C LEU A 172 -19.05 29.17 10.59
N LEU A 173 -17.74 28.98 10.79
CA LEU A 173 -16.83 28.53 9.74
C LEU A 173 -17.19 27.14 9.21
N PHE A 174 -17.71 26.25 10.06
CA PHE A 174 -18.25 24.95 9.63
C PHE A 174 -19.46 25.11 8.71
N GLN A 175 -20.33 26.10 8.93
CA GLN A 175 -21.45 26.41 8.04
C GLN A 175 -20.98 27.02 6.71
N GLU A 176 -19.98 27.89 6.76
CA GLU A 176 -19.33 28.51 5.60
C GLU A 176 -18.45 27.51 4.79
N LYS A 177 -18.21 26.31 5.32
CA LYS A 177 -17.31 25.26 4.79
C LYS A 177 -15.84 25.68 4.69
N ASP A 178 -15.41 26.72 5.41
CA ASP A 178 -14.00 27.09 5.49
C ASP A 178 -13.30 26.28 6.60
N LEU A 179 -12.99 25.03 6.28
CA LEU A 179 -12.42 24.07 7.22
C LEU A 179 -10.97 24.42 7.59
N LYS A 180 -10.23 25.12 6.70
CA LYS A 180 -8.83 25.47 6.92
C LYS A 180 -8.69 26.50 8.04
N THR A 181 -9.46 27.57 7.97
CA THR A 181 -9.45 28.61 9.02
C THR A 181 -10.03 28.09 10.32
N ALA A 182 -11.05 27.22 10.26
CA ALA A 182 -11.57 26.53 11.44
C ALA A 182 -10.50 25.67 12.13
N PHE A 183 -9.66 24.97 11.35
CA PHE A 183 -8.54 24.18 11.88
C PHE A 183 -7.48 25.07 12.55
N GLU A 184 -7.14 26.22 11.96
CA GLU A 184 -6.18 27.16 12.57
C GLU A 184 -6.66 27.69 13.92
N LEU A 185 -7.95 28.06 14.02
CA LEU A 185 -8.55 28.48 15.29
C LEU A 185 -8.56 27.36 16.33
N LEU A 186 -8.90 26.14 15.92
CA LEU A 186 -8.82 24.95 16.79
C LEU A 186 -7.39 24.69 17.27
N LEU A 187 -6.37 24.89 16.42
CA LEU A 187 -4.98 24.70 16.78
C LEU A 187 -4.51 25.71 17.84
N VAL A 188 -4.98 26.95 17.77
CA VAL A 188 -4.70 27.97 18.80
C VAL A 188 -5.34 27.58 20.12
N LEU A 189 -6.58 27.08 20.08
CA LEU A 189 -7.27 26.59 21.27
C LEU A 189 -6.55 25.37 21.87
N ASP A 190 -6.15 24.40 21.06
CA ASP A 190 -5.43 23.19 21.50
C ASP A 190 -4.10 23.53 22.21
N ARG A 191 -3.36 24.51 21.68
CA ARG A 191 -2.08 24.95 22.26
C ARG A 191 -2.23 25.64 23.63
N LYS A 192 -3.32 26.38 23.85
CA LYS A 192 -3.52 27.17 25.07
C LYS A 192 -4.39 26.45 26.10
N HIS A 193 -5.50 25.87 25.64
CA HIS A 193 -6.60 25.35 26.46
C HIS A 193 -7.24 24.10 25.83
N ARG A 194 -6.49 23.00 25.77
CA ARG A 194 -6.98 21.70 25.24
C ARG A 194 -8.22 21.17 25.98
N ASP A 195 -8.30 21.40 27.29
CA ASP A 195 -9.40 20.89 28.13
C ASP A 195 -10.63 21.82 28.14
N TRP A 196 -10.72 22.76 27.19
CA TRP A 196 -11.84 23.70 27.15
C TRP A 196 -13.15 22.99 26.80
N PRO A 197 -14.26 23.27 27.52
CA PRO A 197 -15.56 22.67 27.25
C PRO A 197 -15.98 22.84 25.79
N GLY A 198 -16.29 21.72 25.12
CA GLY A 198 -16.75 21.72 23.73
C GLY A 198 -15.65 21.62 22.66
N PHE A 199 -14.36 21.72 23.03
CA PHE A 199 -13.25 21.55 22.09
C PHE A 199 -13.30 20.20 21.36
N ASP A 200 -13.39 19.08 22.11
CA ASP A 200 -13.42 17.73 21.55
C ASP A 200 -14.58 17.53 20.56
N GLN A 201 -15.74 18.15 20.83
CA GLN A 201 -16.90 18.07 19.95
C GLN A 201 -16.61 18.74 18.60
N ARG A 202 -16.03 19.95 18.60
CA ARG A 202 -15.68 20.69 17.38
C ARG A 202 -14.54 20.02 16.63
N GLN A 203 -13.57 19.46 17.33
CA GLN A 203 -12.48 18.70 16.70
C GLN A 203 -13.02 17.45 15.99
N ASN A 204 -13.90 16.68 16.64
CA ASN A 204 -14.54 15.52 16.04
C ASN A 204 -15.42 15.90 14.84
N GLN A 205 -16.14 17.03 14.94
CA GLN A 205 -16.95 17.56 13.84
C GLN A 205 -16.09 18.01 12.65
N LEU A 206 -14.96 18.69 12.89
CA LEU A 206 -13.99 19.07 11.87
C LEU A 206 -13.49 17.84 11.12
N LEU A 207 -13.09 16.77 11.84
CA LEU A 207 -12.60 15.53 11.22
C LEU A 207 -13.64 14.89 10.30
N LEU A 208 -14.92 14.91 10.69
CA LEU A 208 -16.01 14.42 9.86
C LEU A 208 -16.18 15.26 8.59
N LEU A 209 -16.16 16.59 8.72
CA LEU A 209 -16.33 17.53 7.61
C LEU A 209 -15.14 17.46 6.63
N GLU A 210 -13.91 17.35 7.13
CA GLU A 210 -12.72 17.11 6.31
C GLU A 210 -12.84 15.77 5.56
N ALA A 211 -13.28 14.70 6.22
CA ALA A 211 -13.51 13.43 5.54
C ALA A 211 -14.54 13.55 4.40
N GLN A 212 -15.63 14.29 4.62
CA GLN A 212 -16.65 14.56 3.59
C GLN A 212 -16.10 15.40 2.43
N ASP A 213 -15.34 16.46 2.72
CA ASP A 213 -14.70 17.29 1.70
C ASP A 213 -13.72 16.48 0.84
N LYS A 214 -12.89 15.63 1.46
CA LYS A 214 -11.98 14.73 0.74
C LYS A 214 -12.71 13.65 -0.05
N GLN A 215 -13.82 13.13 0.45
CA GLN A 215 -14.68 12.20 -0.29
C GLN A 215 -15.25 12.87 -1.56
N GLN A 216 -15.76 14.10 -1.45
CA GLN A 216 -16.27 14.88 -2.60
C GLN A 216 -15.16 15.18 -3.62
N SER A 217 -13.96 15.46 -3.14
CA SER A 217 -12.76 15.67 -3.95
C SER A 217 -12.16 14.38 -4.55
N LYS A 218 -12.83 13.22 -4.37
CA LYS A 218 -12.37 11.88 -4.80
C LYS A 218 -11.03 11.42 -4.21
N GLN A 219 -10.61 12.04 -3.10
CA GLN A 219 -9.39 11.69 -2.37
C GLN A 219 -9.69 10.65 -1.28
N TYR A 220 -10.14 9.46 -1.69
CA TYR A 220 -10.66 8.44 -0.78
C TYR A 220 -9.66 7.97 0.28
N LEU A 221 -8.37 7.87 -0.05
CA LEU A 221 -7.32 7.51 0.91
C LEU A 221 -7.17 8.53 2.04
N ASN A 222 -7.18 9.83 1.70
CA ASN A 222 -7.09 10.91 2.69
C ASN A 222 -8.36 10.97 3.53
N ALA A 223 -9.54 10.80 2.90
CA ALA A 223 -10.80 10.74 3.60
C ALA A 223 -10.83 9.60 4.63
N LEU A 224 -10.33 8.41 4.25
CA LEU A 224 -10.25 7.25 5.15
C LEU A 224 -9.31 7.49 6.34
N ALA A 225 -8.24 8.28 6.17
CA ALA A 225 -7.35 8.62 7.28
C ALA A 225 -8.06 9.46 8.36
N TYR A 226 -8.83 10.47 7.96
CA TYR A 226 -9.63 11.28 8.89
C TYR A 226 -10.73 10.48 9.58
N VAL A 227 -11.39 9.57 8.86
CA VAL A 227 -12.37 8.63 9.43
C VAL A 227 -11.75 7.79 10.54
N GLN A 228 -10.50 7.35 10.37
CA GLN A 228 -9.82 6.52 11.35
C GLN A 228 -9.35 7.29 12.56
N ASP A 229 -8.84 8.50 12.37
CA ASP A 229 -8.52 9.37 13.50
C ASP A 229 -9.79 9.62 14.32
N LEU A 230 -10.91 9.95 13.66
CA LEU A 230 -12.20 10.13 14.31
C LEU A 230 -12.70 8.84 15.00
N HIS A 231 -12.57 7.67 14.37
CA HIS A 231 -12.93 6.39 15.00
C HIS A 231 -12.07 6.09 16.24
N SER A 232 -10.78 6.43 16.21
CA SER A 232 -9.87 6.20 17.35
C SER A 232 -10.25 7.04 18.57
N ARG A 233 -10.80 8.24 18.34
CA ARG A 233 -11.24 9.18 19.38
C ARG A 233 -12.68 8.91 19.83
N ALA A 234 -13.60 8.79 18.89
CA ALA A 234 -15.03 8.65 19.12
C ALA A 234 -15.63 7.56 18.20
N PRO A 235 -15.51 6.27 18.58
CA PRO A 235 -16.00 5.15 17.76
C PRO A 235 -17.50 5.19 17.44
N LYS A 236 -18.30 5.82 18.31
CA LYS A 236 -19.76 5.91 18.22
C LYS A 236 -20.26 7.23 17.64
N TYR A 237 -19.39 8.01 16.99
CA TYR A 237 -19.77 9.30 16.43
C TYR A 237 -20.86 9.14 15.33
N PRO A 238 -21.94 9.93 15.35
CA PRO A 238 -23.06 9.77 14.44
C PRO A 238 -22.64 9.98 12.98
N GLY A 239 -23.09 9.10 12.08
CA GLY A 239 -22.80 9.18 10.65
C GLY A 239 -21.41 8.67 10.23
N LEU A 240 -20.49 8.43 11.17
CA LEU A 240 -19.13 7.95 10.87
C LEU A 240 -19.14 6.58 10.16
N SER A 241 -19.94 5.63 10.64
CA SER A 241 -20.02 4.31 10.03
C SER A 241 -20.51 4.40 8.58
N LYS A 242 -21.58 5.17 8.31
CA LYS A 242 -22.12 5.33 6.96
C LYS A 242 -21.07 5.90 6.00
N LEU A 243 -20.39 6.97 6.42
CA LEU A 243 -19.34 7.60 5.63
C LEU A 243 -18.15 6.67 5.37
N ALA A 244 -17.70 5.92 6.38
CA ALA A 244 -16.64 4.92 6.23
C ALA A 244 -17.02 3.84 5.20
N GLY A 245 -18.29 3.40 5.23
CA GLY A 245 -18.83 2.43 4.28
C GLY A 245 -18.85 2.93 2.86
N GLU A 246 -19.33 4.15 2.63
CA GLU A 246 -19.39 4.75 1.29
C GLU A 246 -18.00 4.91 0.67
N ILE A 247 -17.03 5.41 1.45
CA ILE A 247 -15.64 5.57 0.99
C ILE A 247 -15.05 4.20 0.63
N ILE A 248 -15.18 3.21 1.53
CA ILE A 248 -14.59 1.89 1.31
C ILE A 248 -15.32 1.11 0.21
N ASP A 249 -16.63 1.28 0.04
CA ASP A 249 -17.40 0.67 -1.07
C ASP A 249 -16.84 1.11 -2.43
N VAL A 250 -16.52 2.39 -2.59
CA VAL A 250 -15.90 2.92 -3.81
C VAL A 250 -14.48 2.37 -3.99
N MET A 251 -13.68 2.34 -2.93
CA MET A 251 -12.30 1.81 -2.99
C MET A 251 -12.26 0.32 -3.32
N ILE A 252 -13.17 -0.48 -2.76
CA ILE A 252 -13.31 -1.90 -3.09
C ILE A 252 -13.78 -2.05 -4.54
N SER A 253 -14.76 -1.27 -4.98
CA SER A 253 -15.24 -1.29 -6.37
C SER A 253 -14.12 -1.01 -7.38
N GLN A 254 -13.29 0.02 -7.11
CA GLN A 254 -12.11 0.32 -7.93
C GLN A 254 -11.09 -0.82 -7.93
N ALA A 255 -10.80 -1.39 -6.77
CA ALA A 255 -9.88 -2.52 -6.65
C ALA A 255 -10.38 -3.77 -7.40
N VAL A 256 -11.70 -4.04 -7.39
CA VAL A 256 -12.31 -5.14 -8.15
C VAL A 256 -12.25 -4.88 -9.65
N GLN A 257 -12.48 -3.64 -10.10
CA GLN A 257 -12.30 -3.27 -11.52
C GLN A 257 -10.86 -3.45 -11.99
N GLU A 258 -9.88 -3.14 -11.14
CA GLU A 258 -8.45 -3.40 -11.39
C GLU A 258 -8.05 -4.89 -11.29
N LYS A 259 -8.98 -5.80 -10.96
CA LYS A 259 -8.72 -7.21 -10.59
C LYS A 259 -7.74 -7.36 -9.41
N ALA A 260 -7.56 -6.32 -8.61
CA ALA A 260 -6.67 -6.27 -7.45
C ALA A 260 -7.39 -6.73 -6.17
N TYR A 261 -7.88 -7.98 -6.15
CA TYR A 261 -8.66 -8.54 -5.04
C TYR A 261 -7.95 -8.47 -3.68
N ARG A 262 -6.61 -8.52 -3.66
CA ARG A 262 -5.85 -8.32 -2.42
C ARG A 262 -6.07 -6.93 -1.80
N LYS A 263 -6.08 -5.87 -2.62
CA LYS A 263 -6.36 -4.51 -2.15
C LYS A 263 -7.81 -4.43 -1.63
N ALA A 264 -8.75 -5.07 -2.32
CA ALA A 264 -10.15 -5.14 -1.89
C ALA A 264 -10.30 -5.79 -0.51
N HIS A 265 -9.66 -6.95 -0.28
CA HIS A 265 -9.66 -7.62 1.02
C HIS A 265 -9.00 -6.80 2.12
N TYR A 266 -7.92 -6.08 1.81
CA TYR A 266 -7.27 -5.18 2.75
C TYR A 266 -8.24 -4.10 3.25
N TYR A 267 -8.98 -3.44 2.35
CA TYR A 267 -9.97 -2.43 2.75
C TYR A 267 -11.19 -3.02 3.44
N LEU A 268 -11.66 -4.20 3.00
CA LEU A 268 -12.76 -4.90 3.65
C LEU A 268 -12.43 -5.27 5.10
N LYS A 269 -11.25 -5.86 5.34
CA LYS A 269 -10.77 -6.22 6.67
C LYS A 269 -10.61 -4.99 7.56
N ARG A 270 -10.15 -3.87 7.00
CA ARG A 270 -10.03 -2.59 7.71
C ARG A 270 -11.40 -2.04 8.11
N LEU A 271 -12.41 -2.15 7.25
CA LEU A 271 -13.78 -1.78 7.58
C LEU A 271 -14.37 -2.69 8.66
N GLU A 272 -14.17 -3.99 8.56
CA GLU A 272 -14.65 -4.96 9.54
C GLU A 272 -14.04 -4.72 10.94
N LEU A 273 -12.77 -4.33 11.02
CA LEU A 273 -12.12 -3.99 12.28
C LEU A 273 -12.70 -2.72 12.94
N MET A 274 -13.15 -1.74 12.15
CA MET A 274 -13.76 -0.51 12.67
C MET A 274 -15.24 -0.69 12.97
N PHE A 275 -16.00 -1.27 12.03
CA PHE A 275 -17.45 -1.38 12.08
C PHE A 275 -17.92 -2.79 11.65
N PRO A 276 -17.94 -3.77 12.57
CA PRO A 276 -18.33 -5.14 12.26
C PRO A 276 -19.78 -5.30 11.75
N GLN A 277 -20.70 -4.43 12.19
CA GLN A 277 -22.14 -4.54 11.91
C GLN A 277 -22.58 -3.79 10.64
N GLN A 278 -21.62 -3.33 9.84
CA GLN A 278 -21.92 -2.49 8.68
C GLN A 278 -22.44 -3.29 7.47
N GLU A 279 -23.49 -2.79 6.82
CA GLU A 279 -24.12 -3.40 5.64
C GLU A 279 -23.14 -3.56 4.45
N THR A 280 -22.20 -2.64 4.27
CA THR A 280 -21.18 -2.73 3.21
C THR A 280 -20.30 -3.98 3.38
N VAL A 281 -20.00 -4.39 4.62
CA VAL A 281 -19.19 -5.58 4.89
C VAL A 281 -19.93 -6.84 4.46
N THR A 282 -21.21 -6.96 4.81
CA THR A 282 -22.03 -8.12 4.42
C THR A 282 -22.27 -8.17 2.91
N LYS A 283 -22.51 -7.02 2.27
CA LYS A 283 -22.60 -6.88 0.80
C LYS A 283 -21.36 -7.43 0.09
N TRP A 284 -20.15 -7.00 0.47
CA TRP A 284 -18.93 -7.46 -0.20
C TRP A 284 -18.55 -8.90 0.14
N LYS A 285 -18.75 -9.34 1.39
CA LYS A 285 -18.54 -10.75 1.75
C LYS A 285 -19.44 -11.68 0.93
N THR A 286 -20.72 -11.34 0.79
CA THR A 286 -21.65 -12.13 -0.03
C THR A 286 -21.32 -12.06 -1.52
N ALA A 287 -20.91 -10.90 -2.04
CA ALA A 287 -20.46 -10.76 -3.42
C ALA A 287 -19.25 -11.67 -3.72
N PHE A 288 -18.19 -11.61 -2.91
CA PHE A 288 -17.00 -12.45 -3.09
C PHE A 288 -17.30 -13.94 -2.91
N LEU A 289 -18.20 -14.32 -1.99
CA LEU A 289 -18.65 -15.70 -1.84
C LEU A 289 -19.41 -16.18 -3.08
N ASN A 290 -20.30 -15.36 -3.64
CA ASN A 290 -21.07 -15.71 -4.83
C ASN A 290 -20.18 -15.86 -6.07
N GLU A 291 -19.22 -14.95 -6.26
CA GLU A 291 -18.23 -15.00 -7.34
C GLU A 291 -17.31 -16.22 -7.20
N SER A 292 -16.81 -16.50 -5.98
CA SER A 292 -16.02 -17.70 -5.71
C SER A 292 -16.80 -18.98 -6.01
N ASN A 293 -18.08 -19.05 -5.60
CA ASN A 293 -18.93 -20.20 -5.85
C ASN A 293 -19.28 -20.40 -7.35
N SER A 294 -19.39 -19.32 -8.14
CA SER A 294 -19.63 -19.45 -9.58
C SER A 294 -18.40 -20.01 -10.30
N ILE A 295 -17.20 -19.56 -9.91
CA ILE A 295 -15.94 -20.07 -10.45
C ILE A 295 -15.72 -21.54 -10.04
N LEU A 296 -16.05 -21.90 -8.79
CA LEU A 296 -15.99 -23.30 -8.35
C LEU A 296 -16.89 -24.22 -9.18
N LYS A 297 -18.10 -23.78 -9.56
CA LYS A 297 -18.97 -24.54 -10.48
C LYS A 297 -18.35 -24.70 -11.87
N ALA A 298 -17.69 -23.67 -12.38
CA ALA A 298 -16.96 -23.76 -13.65
C ALA A 298 -15.77 -24.75 -13.57
N ALA A 299 -15.05 -24.76 -12.43
CA ALA A 299 -14.01 -25.75 -12.17
C ALA A 299 -14.57 -27.19 -12.12
N GLU A 300 -15.73 -27.40 -11.51
CA GLU A 300 -16.41 -28.71 -11.49
C GLU A 300 -16.82 -29.17 -12.89
N GLN A 301 -17.30 -28.25 -13.74
CA GLN A 301 -17.62 -28.52 -15.14
C GLN A 301 -16.38 -28.87 -15.97
N ALA A 302 -15.27 -28.13 -15.82
CA ALA A 302 -14.02 -28.47 -16.48
C ALA A 302 -13.50 -29.86 -16.03
N ALA A 303 -13.65 -30.18 -14.74
CA ALA A 303 -13.26 -31.47 -14.22
C ALA A 303 -14.11 -32.64 -14.76
N SER A 304 -15.42 -32.43 -15.00
CA SER A 304 -16.28 -33.46 -15.60
C SER A 304 -15.91 -33.74 -17.07
N GLN A 305 -15.34 -32.74 -17.75
CA GLN A 305 -14.77 -32.87 -19.10
C GLN A 305 -13.32 -33.39 -19.12
N GLN A 306 -12.79 -33.84 -17.98
CA GLN A 306 -11.40 -34.29 -17.81
C GLN A 306 -10.34 -33.19 -18.07
N GLN A 307 -10.73 -31.91 -18.10
CA GLN A 307 -9.85 -30.76 -18.27
C GLN A 307 -9.30 -30.28 -16.91
N TYR A 308 -8.48 -31.12 -16.28
CA TYR A 308 -7.89 -30.82 -14.97
C TYR A 308 -7.01 -29.55 -14.93
N PRO A 309 -6.23 -29.19 -15.97
CA PRO A 309 -5.46 -27.94 -15.96
C PRO A 309 -6.33 -26.69 -15.83
N GLN A 310 -7.47 -26.67 -16.51
CA GLN A 310 -8.42 -25.54 -16.43
C GLN A 310 -9.14 -25.52 -15.08
N ALA A 311 -9.47 -26.69 -14.54
CA ALA A 311 -10.11 -26.81 -13.23
C ALA A 311 -9.21 -26.26 -12.10
N ILE A 312 -7.92 -26.64 -12.05
CA ILE A 312 -7.00 -26.13 -11.03
C ILE A 312 -6.76 -24.63 -11.17
N HIS A 313 -6.66 -24.12 -12.41
CA HIS A 313 -6.53 -22.69 -12.66
C HIS A 313 -7.75 -21.93 -12.12
N ALA A 314 -8.97 -22.37 -12.43
CA ALA A 314 -10.19 -21.77 -11.91
C ALA A 314 -10.30 -21.84 -10.37
N VAL A 315 -9.89 -22.95 -9.74
CA VAL A 315 -9.86 -22.99 -8.27
C VAL A 315 -8.81 -22.03 -7.70
N SER A 316 -7.63 -21.92 -8.34
CA SER A 316 -6.59 -20.98 -7.89
C SER A 316 -7.03 -19.52 -7.99
N THR A 317 -7.79 -19.14 -9.03
CA THR A 317 -8.37 -17.79 -9.12
C THR A 317 -9.44 -17.57 -8.06
N ALA A 318 -10.28 -18.58 -7.77
CA ALA A 318 -11.27 -18.50 -6.70
C ALA A 318 -10.65 -18.31 -5.31
N VAL A 319 -9.46 -18.86 -5.06
CA VAL A 319 -8.68 -18.63 -3.81
C VAL A 319 -8.25 -17.18 -3.68
N VAL A 320 -7.78 -16.55 -4.77
CA VAL A 320 -7.39 -15.12 -4.76
C VAL A 320 -8.61 -14.22 -4.50
N ILE A 321 -9.79 -14.60 -5.02
CA ILE A 321 -11.02 -13.82 -4.90
C ILE A 321 -11.63 -13.91 -3.49
N CYS A 322 -11.70 -15.10 -2.89
CA CYS A 322 -12.32 -15.29 -1.58
C CYS A 322 -11.62 -16.39 -0.78
N PRO A 323 -10.51 -16.09 -0.08
CA PRO A 323 -9.72 -17.11 0.62
C PRO A 323 -10.49 -17.81 1.76
N ASP A 324 -11.46 -17.13 2.37
CA ASP A 324 -12.22 -17.64 3.52
C ASP A 324 -13.36 -18.62 3.13
N ASN A 325 -13.55 -18.94 1.84
CA ASN A 325 -14.62 -19.85 1.43
C ASN A 325 -14.32 -21.30 1.87
N PRO A 326 -15.18 -21.94 2.69
CA PRO A 326 -14.92 -23.27 3.27
C PRO A 326 -14.79 -24.38 2.22
N LYS A 327 -15.41 -24.22 1.03
CA LYS A 327 -15.38 -25.25 -0.04
C LYS A 327 -14.06 -25.27 -0.82
N LEU A 328 -13.26 -24.21 -0.75
CA LEU A 328 -12.05 -24.09 -1.57
C LEU A 328 -10.99 -25.13 -1.21
N ARG A 329 -10.80 -25.40 0.08
CA ARG A 329 -9.74 -26.29 0.55
C ARG A 329 -9.90 -27.70 -0.01
N GLU A 330 -11.11 -28.24 0.02
CA GLU A 330 -11.39 -29.58 -0.48
C GLU A 330 -11.23 -29.66 -2.01
N SER A 331 -11.79 -28.69 -2.74
CA SER A 331 -11.66 -28.60 -4.20
C SER A 331 -10.22 -28.43 -4.64
N LEU A 332 -9.45 -27.57 -3.96
CA LEU A 332 -8.03 -27.36 -4.26
C LEU A 332 -7.24 -28.65 -4.05
N LEU A 333 -7.39 -29.30 -2.89
CA LEU A 333 -6.70 -30.57 -2.62
C LEU A 333 -7.08 -31.66 -3.62
N ARG A 334 -8.35 -31.72 -4.04
CA ARG A 334 -8.83 -32.69 -5.02
C ARG A 334 -8.17 -32.50 -6.38
N TYR A 335 -8.15 -31.27 -6.90
CA TYR A 335 -7.58 -31.00 -8.22
C TYR A 335 -6.06 -30.96 -8.20
N GLN A 336 -5.44 -30.46 -7.13
CA GLN A 336 -3.98 -30.45 -6.98
C GLN A 336 -3.42 -31.87 -6.89
N LYS A 337 -4.12 -32.83 -6.28
CA LYS A 337 -3.73 -34.25 -6.30
C LYS A 337 -3.77 -34.87 -7.70
N ARG A 338 -4.65 -34.38 -8.58
CA ARG A 338 -4.85 -34.91 -9.93
C ARG A 338 -3.97 -34.23 -10.98
N TYR A 339 -3.69 -32.94 -10.78
CA TYR A 339 -2.82 -32.14 -11.62
C TYR A 339 -2.00 -31.19 -10.72
N PRO A 340 -0.85 -31.66 -10.20
CA PRO A 340 -0.06 -30.86 -9.28
C PRO A 340 0.59 -29.67 -9.99
N VAL A 341 0.27 -28.47 -9.53
CA VAL A 341 0.82 -27.20 -10.03
C VAL A 341 1.64 -26.55 -8.93
N ILE A 342 2.81 -26.01 -9.28
CA ILE A 342 3.67 -25.23 -8.39
C ILE A 342 3.78 -23.81 -8.94
N ASN A 343 3.45 -22.81 -8.13
CA ASN A 343 3.68 -21.41 -8.45
C ASN A 343 4.93 -20.94 -7.71
N VAL A 344 5.91 -20.41 -8.44
CA VAL A 344 7.19 -19.93 -7.90
C VAL A 344 7.31 -18.43 -8.19
N GLY A 345 7.46 -17.64 -7.13
CA GLY A 345 7.74 -16.20 -7.28
C GLY A 345 9.18 -15.97 -7.73
N VAL A 346 9.36 -15.24 -8.83
CA VAL A 346 10.68 -14.87 -9.38
C VAL A 346 10.77 -13.37 -9.56
N LEU A 347 12.00 -12.82 -9.55
CA LEU A 347 12.22 -11.39 -9.85
C LEU A 347 12.38 -11.16 -11.35
N GLU A 348 13.04 -12.11 -12.01
CA GLU A 348 13.30 -12.10 -13.45
C GLU A 348 12.98 -13.48 -14.01
N THR A 349 12.33 -13.48 -15.16
CA THR A 349 12.08 -14.69 -15.95
C THR A 349 13.24 -14.91 -16.93
N ALA A 350 13.41 -16.16 -17.40
CA ALA A 350 14.48 -16.48 -18.35
C ALA A 350 14.25 -15.93 -19.76
N LEU A 351 12.99 -15.61 -20.09
CA LEU A 351 12.57 -15.12 -21.40
C LEU A 351 12.69 -13.60 -21.54
N GLU A 352 13.01 -12.89 -20.46
CA GLU A 352 13.28 -11.46 -20.51
C GLU A 352 14.60 -11.18 -21.26
N GLU A 353 14.50 -10.39 -22.33
CA GLU A 353 15.65 -9.90 -23.08
C GLU A 353 16.53 -9.03 -22.18
N THR A 354 17.81 -9.37 -22.10
CA THR A 354 18.79 -8.57 -21.38
C THR A 354 20.01 -8.30 -22.24
N PRO A 355 20.63 -7.11 -22.10
CA PRO A 355 21.87 -6.79 -22.81
C PRO A 355 23.10 -7.52 -22.24
N TYR A 356 22.93 -8.32 -21.17
CA TYR A 356 24.03 -8.99 -20.49
C TYR A 356 24.36 -10.32 -21.17
N PHE A 357 25.63 -10.54 -21.50
CA PHE A 357 26.07 -11.70 -22.27
C PHE A 357 26.41 -12.93 -21.42
N LEU A 358 26.57 -12.78 -20.10
CA LEU A 358 26.82 -13.90 -19.20
C LEU A 358 25.51 -14.57 -18.78
N GLU A 359 25.59 -15.86 -18.47
CA GLU A 359 24.47 -16.64 -17.95
C GLU A 359 23.97 -16.07 -16.61
N ARG A 360 22.64 -15.95 -16.49
CA ARG A 360 21.94 -15.51 -15.28
C ARG A 360 21.36 -16.72 -14.55
N GLU A 361 20.99 -16.53 -13.28
CA GLU A 361 20.29 -17.56 -12.51
C GLU A 361 18.92 -17.93 -13.12
N SER A 362 18.22 -16.96 -13.74
CA SER A 362 16.96 -17.22 -14.46
C SER A 362 17.18 -18.14 -15.66
N THR A 363 18.18 -17.85 -16.51
CA THR A 363 18.50 -18.68 -17.68
C THR A 363 19.02 -20.06 -17.28
N ARG A 364 19.86 -20.14 -16.24
CA ARG A 364 20.36 -21.42 -15.70
C ARG A 364 19.22 -22.30 -15.17
N ARG A 365 18.29 -21.70 -14.42
CA ARG A 365 17.10 -22.38 -13.91
C ARG A 365 16.20 -22.85 -15.04
N HIS A 366 15.92 -22.00 -16.02
CA HIS A 366 15.16 -22.38 -17.21
C HIS A 366 15.79 -23.57 -17.91
N ARG A 367 17.10 -23.54 -18.17
CA ARG A 367 17.83 -24.66 -18.78
C ARG A 367 17.71 -25.94 -17.95
N THR A 368 17.80 -25.85 -16.63
CA THR A 368 17.66 -27.00 -15.71
C THR A 368 16.23 -27.56 -15.68
N LEU A 369 15.22 -26.72 -15.89
CA LEU A 369 13.82 -27.12 -15.97
C LEU A 369 13.48 -27.71 -17.34
N THR A 370 14.02 -27.18 -18.42
CA THR A 370 13.66 -27.59 -19.77
C THR A 370 14.52 -28.73 -20.30
N GLN A 371 15.80 -28.79 -19.95
CA GLN A 371 16.77 -29.73 -20.53
C GLN A 371 17.39 -30.66 -19.47
N ILE A 372 17.56 -31.93 -19.84
CA ILE A 372 18.30 -32.92 -19.04
C ILE A 372 19.63 -33.23 -19.75
N PRO A 373 20.79 -32.92 -19.13
CA PRO A 373 22.07 -33.29 -19.70
C PRO A 373 22.26 -34.82 -19.74
N LEU A 374 23.06 -35.33 -20.67
CA LEU A 374 23.43 -36.74 -20.69
C LEU A 374 24.18 -37.16 -19.41
N PHE A 375 25.03 -36.27 -18.89
CA PHE A 375 25.67 -36.41 -17.57
C PHE A 375 25.48 -35.13 -16.73
N GLU A 376 25.00 -35.29 -15.51
CA GLU A 376 24.87 -34.22 -14.51
C GLU A 376 25.88 -34.40 -13.37
N VAL A 377 26.39 -33.29 -12.83
CA VAL A 377 27.25 -33.31 -11.64
C VAL A 377 26.37 -33.39 -10.40
N THR A 378 26.39 -34.51 -9.69
CA THR A 378 25.56 -34.72 -8.49
C THR A 378 26.22 -34.13 -7.24
N ARG A 379 27.53 -34.37 -7.07
CA ARG A 379 28.29 -33.90 -5.90
C ARG A 379 29.72 -33.58 -6.27
N VAL A 380 30.31 -32.64 -5.54
CA VAL A 380 31.73 -32.26 -5.70
C VAL A 380 32.44 -32.50 -4.37
N ASN A 381 33.12 -33.64 -4.26
CA ASN A 381 33.91 -34.02 -3.08
C ASN A 381 35.36 -34.21 -3.52
N GLN A 382 36.15 -33.13 -3.60
CA GLN A 382 37.48 -33.04 -4.24
C GLN A 382 37.48 -33.34 -5.76
N THR A 383 36.68 -34.30 -6.22
CA THR A 383 36.37 -34.57 -7.63
C THR A 383 34.87 -34.54 -7.89
N PRO A 384 34.43 -34.05 -9.07
CA PRO A 384 33.03 -34.09 -9.48
C PRO A 384 32.60 -35.55 -9.69
N HIS A 385 31.44 -35.90 -9.14
CA HIS A 385 30.78 -37.18 -9.39
C HIS A 385 29.64 -36.94 -10.37
N TYR A 386 29.63 -37.74 -11.44
CA TYR A 386 28.65 -37.63 -12.50
C TYR A 386 27.59 -38.73 -12.38
N GLN A 387 26.37 -38.39 -12.75
CA GLN A 387 25.26 -39.32 -12.89
C GLN A 387 24.58 -39.08 -14.24
N SER A 388 23.99 -40.12 -14.80
CA SER A 388 23.12 -40.00 -15.96
C SER A 388 21.74 -40.52 -15.62
N ARG A 389 20.70 -39.85 -16.12
CA ARG A 389 19.31 -40.34 -16.01
C ARG A 389 18.96 -41.32 -17.13
N PHE A 390 19.69 -41.27 -18.23
CA PHE A 390 19.41 -42.04 -19.45
C PHE A 390 20.22 -43.33 -19.54
N LEU A 391 21.40 -43.38 -18.91
CA LEU A 391 22.29 -44.53 -18.98
C LEU A 391 22.04 -45.50 -17.82
N GLU A 392 22.00 -46.79 -18.14
CA GLU A 392 22.01 -47.87 -17.16
C GLU A 392 23.44 -48.19 -16.74
N GLN A 393 24.35 -48.26 -17.71
CA GLN A 393 25.76 -48.55 -17.51
C GLN A 393 26.58 -47.91 -18.64
N TRP A 394 27.81 -47.54 -18.34
CA TRP A 394 28.79 -47.18 -19.34
C TRP A 394 30.19 -47.59 -18.89
N GLU A 395 31.04 -47.99 -19.84
CA GLU A 395 32.39 -48.44 -19.53
C GLU A 395 33.41 -47.92 -20.55
N PRO A 396 34.52 -47.31 -20.10
CA PRO A 396 35.65 -47.04 -20.96
C PRO A 396 36.38 -48.34 -21.29
N THR A 397 36.57 -48.61 -22.56
CA THR A 397 37.28 -49.76 -23.11
C THR A 397 38.46 -49.29 -23.95
N ASP A 398 39.32 -50.22 -24.37
CA ASP A 398 40.49 -49.90 -25.20
C ASP A 398 41.37 -48.79 -24.60
N LEU A 399 41.70 -48.92 -23.31
CA LEU A 399 42.49 -47.95 -22.54
C LEU A 399 41.92 -46.51 -22.61
N GLY A 400 40.59 -46.38 -22.74
CA GLY A 400 39.90 -45.09 -22.82
C GLY A 400 39.80 -44.51 -24.23
N ARG A 401 40.25 -45.23 -25.26
CA ARG A 401 40.04 -44.85 -26.68
C ARG A 401 38.66 -45.22 -27.21
N ARG A 402 37.89 -46.01 -26.45
CA ARG A 402 36.52 -46.36 -26.76
C ARG A 402 35.66 -46.26 -25.50
N ALA A 403 34.42 -45.82 -25.63
CA ALA A 403 33.44 -45.93 -24.56
C ALA A 403 32.16 -46.57 -25.10
N ASP A 404 31.70 -47.60 -24.37
CA ASP A 404 30.48 -48.34 -24.68
C ASP A 404 29.40 -47.92 -23.68
N PHE A 405 28.23 -47.56 -24.20
CA PHE A 405 27.12 -47.01 -23.42
C PHE A 405 25.86 -47.87 -23.58
N ILE A 406 25.17 -48.11 -22.47
CA ILE A 406 23.91 -48.85 -22.42
C ILE A 406 22.85 -47.91 -21.84
N LEU A 407 21.79 -47.65 -22.61
CA LEU A 407 20.64 -46.83 -22.23
C LEU A 407 19.64 -47.64 -21.43
N ARG A 408 18.94 -46.97 -20.50
CA ARG A 408 17.83 -47.53 -19.75
C ARG A 408 16.69 -47.89 -20.71
N GLN A 409 16.18 -49.10 -20.55
CA GLN A 409 15.08 -49.63 -21.39
C GLN A 409 13.71 -49.36 -20.78
N SER A 410 13.64 -49.26 -19.45
CA SER A 410 12.41 -48.97 -18.71
C SER A 410 12.50 -47.62 -18.03
N TYR A 411 11.50 -46.79 -18.29
CA TYR A 411 11.32 -45.50 -17.66
C TYR A 411 10.12 -45.58 -16.74
N SER A 412 10.19 -44.89 -15.61
CA SER A 412 9.06 -44.85 -14.70
C SER A 412 7.96 -43.91 -15.23
N PRO A 413 6.67 -44.20 -14.98
CA PRO A 413 5.55 -43.38 -15.48
C PRO A 413 5.56 -41.92 -15.01
N TRP A 414 6.30 -41.62 -13.93
CA TRP A 414 6.48 -40.27 -13.40
C TRP A 414 7.66 -39.51 -14.02
N GLU A 415 8.40 -40.10 -14.95
CA GLU A 415 9.44 -39.38 -15.70
C GLU A 415 8.77 -38.46 -16.74
N SER A 416 9.27 -37.23 -16.88
CA SER A 416 8.60 -36.20 -17.69
C SER A 416 9.24 -35.99 -19.06
N HIS A 417 10.26 -36.78 -19.40
CA HIS A 417 10.98 -36.72 -20.66
C HIS A 417 10.62 -37.90 -21.56
N PRO A 418 10.78 -37.76 -22.88
CA PRO A 418 10.54 -38.86 -23.81
C PRO A 418 11.55 -40.00 -23.61
N PRO A 419 11.21 -41.24 -23.99
CA PRO A 419 12.17 -42.34 -23.99
C PRO A 419 13.29 -42.05 -24.98
N LEU A 420 14.53 -42.16 -24.53
CA LEU A 420 15.72 -41.87 -25.34
C LEU A 420 16.26 -43.15 -25.98
N ILE A 421 16.51 -43.11 -27.29
CA ILE A 421 17.13 -44.23 -28.04
C ILE A 421 18.51 -43.85 -28.56
N ALA A 422 19.35 -44.86 -28.80
CA ALA A 422 20.74 -44.68 -29.23
C ALA A 422 20.84 -43.89 -30.54
N ALA A 423 19.85 -44.03 -31.43
CA ALA A 423 19.79 -43.28 -32.68
C ALA A 423 19.65 -41.76 -32.47
N ASP A 424 18.92 -41.31 -31.45
CA ASP A 424 18.78 -39.88 -31.11
C ASP A 424 20.15 -39.29 -30.72
N ILE A 425 20.81 -39.95 -29.75
CA ILE A 425 22.12 -39.54 -29.24
C ILE A 425 23.17 -39.56 -30.35
N THR A 426 23.25 -40.65 -31.12
CA THR A 426 24.26 -40.76 -32.17
C THR A 426 24.06 -39.73 -33.28
N THR A 427 22.81 -39.38 -33.62
CA THR A 427 22.51 -38.31 -34.58
C THR A 427 22.95 -36.95 -34.04
N TYR A 428 22.65 -36.65 -32.77
CA TYR A 428 23.08 -35.43 -32.10
C TYR A 428 24.62 -35.31 -32.06
N LEU A 429 25.32 -36.35 -31.58
CA LEU A 429 26.78 -36.34 -31.45
C LEU A 429 27.48 -36.33 -32.82
N ARG A 430 26.91 -36.98 -33.85
CA ARG A 430 27.43 -36.87 -35.22
C ARG A 430 27.33 -35.45 -35.77
N GLY A 431 26.27 -34.71 -35.41
CA GLY A 431 26.15 -33.30 -35.73
C GLY A 431 27.33 -32.50 -35.18
N LYS A 432 27.75 -32.77 -33.93
CA LYS A 432 28.87 -32.07 -33.28
C LYS A 432 30.23 -32.28 -33.97
N ILE A 433 30.45 -33.43 -34.62
CA ILE A 433 31.70 -33.75 -35.33
C ILE A 433 31.67 -33.44 -36.83
N THR A 434 30.53 -33.02 -37.39
CA THR A 434 30.40 -32.79 -38.84
C THR A 434 30.55 -31.30 -39.17
N PRO A 435 31.64 -30.88 -39.85
CA PRO A 435 31.82 -29.48 -40.24
C PRO A 435 30.68 -28.99 -41.13
N GLY A 436 30.28 -27.73 -40.97
CA GLY A 436 29.21 -27.11 -41.75
C GLY A 436 27.80 -27.31 -41.19
N THR A 437 27.62 -28.07 -40.11
CA THR A 437 26.36 -28.11 -39.37
C THR A 437 26.29 -26.98 -38.34
N ALA A 438 25.09 -26.51 -38.01
CA ALA A 438 24.89 -25.49 -36.98
C ALA A 438 25.30 -25.94 -35.57
N LYS A 439 25.49 -27.25 -35.36
CA LYS A 439 25.84 -27.87 -34.08
C LYS A 439 27.32 -28.28 -33.99
N TYR A 440 28.11 -27.98 -35.02
CA TYR A 440 29.53 -28.34 -35.06
C TYR A 440 30.30 -27.72 -33.89
N ASP A 441 31.09 -28.54 -33.21
CA ASP A 441 31.91 -28.15 -32.08
C ASP A 441 33.33 -28.67 -32.30
N GLU A 442 34.23 -27.77 -32.68
CA GLU A 442 35.63 -28.07 -32.96
C GLU A 442 36.34 -28.73 -31.77
N ARG A 443 35.98 -28.37 -30.53
CA ARG A 443 36.58 -28.98 -29.34
C ARG A 443 36.13 -30.43 -29.23
N PHE A 444 34.84 -30.69 -29.40
CA PHE A 444 34.29 -32.04 -29.34
C PHE A 444 34.87 -32.93 -30.46
N ASP A 445 34.93 -32.43 -31.68
CA ASP A 445 35.50 -33.10 -32.85
C ASP A 445 36.97 -33.50 -32.62
N SER A 446 37.77 -32.64 -31.98
CA SER A 446 39.18 -32.94 -31.68
C SER A 446 39.42 -34.16 -30.77
N TYR A 447 38.40 -34.60 -30.01
CA TYR A 447 38.46 -35.79 -29.15
C TYR A 447 37.82 -37.01 -29.79
N VAL A 448 36.74 -36.83 -30.58
CA VAL A 448 35.85 -37.90 -31.02
C VAL A 448 36.06 -38.24 -32.49
N ARG A 449 36.51 -39.46 -32.76
CA ARG A 449 36.72 -39.99 -34.11
C ARG A 449 35.41 -40.35 -34.80
N SER A 450 34.54 -41.07 -34.09
CA SER A 450 33.27 -41.54 -34.64
C SER A 450 32.29 -41.98 -33.57
N VAL A 451 31.00 -41.94 -33.92
CA VAL A 451 29.89 -42.37 -33.06
C VAL A 451 28.98 -43.32 -33.81
N SER A 452 28.74 -44.50 -33.24
CA SER A 452 27.95 -45.57 -33.88
C SER A 452 26.95 -46.18 -32.90
N SER A 453 25.72 -46.39 -33.34
CA SER A 453 24.75 -47.24 -32.63
C SER A 453 25.03 -48.71 -32.95
N THR A 454 25.11 -49.55 -31.91
CA THR A 454 25.26 -51.01 -32.05
C THR A 454 23.91 -51.73 -31.90
N GLY A 455 22.93 -51.05 -31.31
CA GLY A 455 21.54 -51.51 -31.16
C GLY A 455 20.62 -50.34 -30.79
N PRO A 456 19.34 -50.61 -30.47
CA PRO A 456 18.37 -49.56 -30.14
C PRO A 456 18.72 -48.80 -28.83
N PHE A 457 19.32 -49.51 -27.87
CA PHE A 457 19.69 -48.95 -26.55
C PHE A 457 21.20 -48.93 -26.32
N THR A 458 22.02 -49.23 -27.33
CA THR A 458 23.48 -49.29 -27.18
C THR A 458 24.18 -48.46 -28.23
N PHE A 459 25.09 -47.60 -27.79
CA PHE A 459 25.94 -46.81 -28.66
C PHE A 459 27.39 -46.82 -28.19
N ARG A 460 28.29 -46.55 -29.12
CA ARG A 460 29.72 -46.52 -28.89
C ARG A 460 30.31 -45.23 -29.42
N VAL A 461 31.28 -44.71 -28.69
CA VAL A 461 32.07 -43.54 -29.06
C VAL A 461 33.53 -43.96 -29.18
N TYR A 462 34.15 -43.67 -30.32
CA TYR A 462 35.58 -43.85 -30.55
C TYR A 462 36.27 -42.51 -30.40
N PHE A 463 37.36 -42.48 -29.63
CA PHE A 463 38.13 -41.28 -29.37
C PHE A 463 39.47 -41.32 -30.09
N ASP A 464 39.84 -40.23 -30.77
CA ASP A 464 41.20 -40.04 -31.28
C ASP A 464 42.19 -39.74 -30.13
N ARG A 465 41.69 -39.06 -29.09
CA ARG A 465 42.44 -38.71 -27.88
C ARG A 465 41.64 -39.14 -26.66
N VAL A 466 42.29 -39.83 -25.72
CA VAL A 466 41.64 -40.24 -24.47
C VAL A 466 41.19 -38.99 -23.70
N PRO A 467 39.88 -38.79 -23.48
CA PRO A 467 39.40 -37.63 -22.75
C PRO A 467 39.82 -37.73 -21.28
N LEU A 468 40.08 -36.58 -20.64
CA LEU A 468 40.36 -36.55 -19.19
C LEU A 468 39.16 -37.05 -18.37
N ARG A 469 37.95 -36.71 -18.83
CA ARG A 469 36.66 -37.15 -18.30
C ARG A 469 35.68 -37.28 -19.47
N THR A 470 35.24 -38.50 -19.74
CA THR A 470 34.25 -38.79 -20.79
C THR A 470 32.90 -38.16 -20.45
N GLU A 471 32.54 -38.16 -19.17
CA GLU A 471 31.28 -37.64 -18.63
C GLU A 471 31.14 -36.13 -18.87
N TRP A 472 32.24 -35.38 -18.69
CA TRP A 472 32.27 -33.95 -18.97
C TRP A 472 32.16 -33.65 -20.46
N LEU A 473 32.85 -34.42 -21.31
CA LEU A 473 32.79 -34.25 -22.75
C LEU A 473 31.38 -34.48 -23.31
N LEU A 474 30.59 -35.31 -22.62
CA LEU A 474 29.22 -35.67 -22.95
C LEU A 474 28.18 -35.04 -22.00
N SER A 475 28.47 -33.88 -21.40
CA SER A 475 27.53 -33.24 -20.47
C SER A 475 26.38 -32.48 -21.16
N ASP A 476 26.44 -32.30 -22.48
CA ASP A 476 25.42 -31.52 -23.18
C ASP A 476 24.08 -32.27 -23.27
N PRO A 477 22.95 -31.55 -23.23
CA PRO A 477 21.64 -32.12 -23.50
C PRO A 477 21.48 -32.50 -24.98
N VAL A 478 20.67 -33.52 -25.24
CA VAL A 478 20.39 -34.02 -26.59
C VAL A 478 19.33 -33.14 -27.24
N ASP A 479 19.77 -32.08 -27.90
CA ASP A 479 18.90 -31.09 -28.53
C ASP A 479 18.44 -31.54 -29.92
N SER A 480 17.98 -32.78 -30.08
CA SER A 480 17.35 -33.28 -31.30
C SER A 480 15.91 -33.71 -31.01
N PRO A 481 14.96 -33.54 -31.96
CA PRO A 481 13.64 -34.11 -31.81
C PRO A 481 13.77 -35.65 -31.70
N PRO A 482 12.99 -36.29 -30.82
CA PRO A 482 13.08 -37.74 -30.66
C PRO A 482 12.55 -38.43 -31.92
N ILE A 483 13.24 -39.48 -32.37
CA ILE A 483 12.96 -40.14 -33.66
C ILE A 483 11.53 -40.70 -33.73
N TRP A 484 10.91 -41.08 -32.61
CA TRP A 484 9.53 -41.56 -32.59
C TRP A 484 8.49 -40.47 -32.92
N LEU A 485 8.80 -39.19 -32.69
CA LEU A 485 7.90 -38.08 -33.03
C LEU A 485 7.69 -37.99 -34.55
N ASN A 486 8.74 -38.28 -35.32
CA ASN A 486 8.70 -38.30 -36.79
C ASN A 486 7.83 -39.44 -37.36
N ILE A 487 7.44 -40.42 -36.54
CA ILE A 487 6.56 -41.53 -36.92
C ILE A 487 5.08 -41.14 -36.72
N SER A 488 4.79 -40.23 -35.79
CA SER A 488 3.42 -39.83 -35.41
C SER A 488 2.86 -38.66 -36.22
N THR A 489 3.67 -37.91 -36.97
CA THR A 489 3.22 -36.77 -37.79
C THR A 489 2.50 -37.15 -39.09
N ALA A 490 2.02 -38.40 -39.21
CA ALA A 490 1.16 -38.84 -40.32
C ALA A 490 -0.35 -38.66 -40.07
N SER A 491 -0.76 -38.15 -38.89
CA SER A 491 -2.14 -37.76 -38.63
C SER A 491 -2.26 -36.25 -38.43
N GLU A 492 -2.73 -35.57 -39.48
CA GLU A 492 -3.21 -34.19 -39.44
C GLU A 492 -4.44 -34.07 -38.53
N SER A 493 -4.27 -33.59 -37.30
CA SER A 493 -5.33 -32.93 -36.53
C SER A 493 -4.79 -32.43 -35.20
N GLU A 494 -4.10 -31.28 -35.25
CA GLU A 494 -4.31 -30.11 -34.40
C GLU A 494 -3.16 -29.13 -34.64
N PRO A 495 -3.43 -27.84 -34.87
CA PRO A 495 -2.36 -26.85 -34.98
C PRO A 495 -1.71 -26.72 -33.61
N SER A 496 -0.50 -27.25 -33.46
CA SER A 496 0.34 -26.98 -32.29
C SER A 496 0.48 -25.46 -32.16
N PRO A 497 0.08 -24.86 -31.04
CA PRO A 497 0.28 -23.44 -30.82
C PRO A 497 1.79 -23.20 -30.84
N ALA A 498 2.23 -22.12 -31.49
CA ALA A 498 3.64 -21.76 -31.62
C ALA A 498 4.39 -21.90 -30.26
N GLY A 499 5.25 -22.90 -30.12
CA GLY A 499 5.93 -23.24 -28.87
C GLY A 499 6.88 -24.42 -29.06
N ASP A 500 8.04 -24.37 -28.42
CA ASP A 500 9.25 -25.18 -28.64
C ASP A 500 9.03 -26.67 -29.00
N GLU A 501 9.76 -27.15 -30.02
CA GLU A 501 9.82 -28.57 -30.38
C GLU A 501 10.20 -29.44 -29.17
N ILE A 502 9.46 -30.54 -28.94
CA ILE A 502 9.81 -31.51 -27.90
C ILE A 502 11.16 -32.13 -28.25
N LEU A 503 12.19 -31.80 -27.47
CA LEU A 503 13.53 -32.38 -27.63
C LEU A 503 13.64 -33.71 -26.89
N ALA A 504 14.55 -34.57 -27.34
CA ALA A 504 14.75 -35.90 -26.77
C ALA A 504 15.19 -35.85 -25.29
N SER A 505 15.84 -34.76 -24.87
CA SER A 505 16.17 -34.51 -23.46
C SER A 505 15.29 -33.45 -22.79
N SER A 506 14.12 -33.14 -23.35
CA SER A 506 13.21 -32.16 -22.76
C SER A 506 12.51 -32.71 -21.51
N ARG A 507 12.49 -31.95 -20.42
CA ARG A 507 11.81 -32.32 -19.16
C ARG A 507 10.48 -31.60 -19.01
N PHE A 508 10.52 -30.28 -19.17
CA PHE A 508 9.36 -29.41 -19.26
C PHE A 508 9.47 -28.56 -20.53
N ILE A 509 8.33 -28.25 -21.14
CA ILE A 509 8.20 -27.39 -22.32
C ILE A 509 7.56 -26.08 -21.85
N VAL A 510 7.97 -24.97 -22.45
CA VAL A 510 7.33 -23.69 -22.24
C VAL A 510 5.99 -23.68 -22.97
N ASP A 511 4.91 -23.60 -22.20
CA ASP A 511 3.56 -23.72 -22.71
C ASP A 511 2.98 -22.37 -23.14
N HIS A 512 2.98 -21.42 -22.21
CA HIS A 512 2.41 -20.10 -22.42
C HIS A 512 3.18 -19.03 -21.65
N GLN A 513 3.29 -17.86 -22.27
CA GLN A 513 3.66 -16.60 -21.65
C GLN A 513 2.41 -15.72 -21.60
N HIS A 514 1.76 -15.60 -20.45
CA HIS A 514 0.60 -14.71 -20.28
C HIS A 514 0.91 -13.70 -19.18
N GLU A 515 0.73 -12.40 -19.47
CA GLU A 515 0.90 -11.32 -18.49
C GLU A 515 2.25 -11.36 -17.73
N GLY A 516 3.33 -11.85 -18.36
CA GLY A 516 4.66 -11.99 -17.77
C GLY A 516 4.90 -13.29 -16.98
N ILE A 517 3.88 -14.12 -16.79
CA ILE A 517 4.02 -15.45 -16.17
C ILE A 517 4.55 -16.45 -17.19
N VAL A 518 5.59 -17.20 -16.82
CA VAL A 518 6.15 -18.28 -17.66
C VAL A 518 5.70 -19.63 -17.11
N SER A 519 4.95 -20.38 -17.92
CA SER A 519 4.43 -21.71 -17.53
C SER A 519 5.24 -22.82 -18.18
N TYR A 520 5.76 -23.73 -17.36
CA TYR A 520 6.50 -24.93 -17.75
C TYR A 520 5.59 -26.15 -17.55
N ARG A 521 5.23 -26.85 -18.63
CA ARG A 521 4.41 -28.06 -18.60
C ARG A 521 5.28 -29.27 -18.88
N ARG A 522 5.00 -30.44 -18.29
CA ARG A 522 5.78 -31.66 -18.58
C ARG A 522 5.83 -31.94 -20.08
N ALA A 523 7.00 -32.36 -20.57
CA ALA A 523 7.12 -32.75 -21.98
C ALA A 523 6.31 -34.01 -22.31
N VAL A 524 6.33 -34.99 -21.39
CA VAL A 524 5.46 -36.17 -21.44
C VAL A 524 4.46 -36.15 -20.27
N PRO A 525 3.14 -36.12 -20.54
CA PRO A 525 2.12 -36.17 -19.50
C PRO A 525 2.07 -37.56 -18.84
N GLU A 526 1.73 -37.58 -17.56
CA GLU A 526 1.55 -38.84 -16.83
C GLU A 526 0.24 -39.54 -17.25
N PRO A 527 0.21 -40.88 -17.32
CA PRO A 527 -1.02 -41.64 -17.55
C PRO A 527 -2.17 -41.29 -16.59
N ALA A 528 -3.41 -41.35 -17.09
CA ALA A 528 -4.62 -41.02 -16.34
C ALA A 528 -4.96 -42.01 -15.19
N ASP A 529 -4.31 -43.17 -15.15
CA ASP A 529 -4.64 -44.26 -14.21
C ASP A 529 -3.71 -44.32 -12.99
N GLN A 530 -2.85 -43.31 -12.81
CA GLN A 530 -1.95 -43.26 -11.66
C GLN A 530 -2.67 -42.91 -10.36
N ARG A 531 -2.21 -43.51 -9.25
CA ARG A 531 -2.69 -43.22 -7.89
C ARG A 531 -2.13 -41.91 -7.34
N GLU A 532 -0.89 -41.60 -7.70
CA GLU A 532 -0.15 -40.42 -7.29
C GLU A 532 0.40 -39.75 -8.54
N TYR A 533 0.30 -38.41 -8.58
CA TYR A 533 0.78 -37.61 -9.69
C TYR A 533 2.00 -36.80 -9.25
N SER A 534 3.01 -36.68 -10.12
CA SER A 534 4.10 -35.73 -9.89
C SER A 534 3.78 -34.36 -10.49
N VAL A 535 4.66 -33.38 -10.28
CA VAL A 535 4.48 -32.01 -10.76
C VAL A 535 4.19 -31.99 -12.26
N ALA A 536 3.00 -31.50 -12.61
CA ALA A 536 2.51 -31.43 -13.98
C ALA A 536 2.85 -30.07 -14.63
N GLN A 537 2.84 -29.01 -13.82
CA GLN A 537 3.10 -27.66 -14.28
C GLN A 537 3.81 -26.82 -13.22
N ILE A 538 4.76 -25.98 -13.66
CA ILE A 538 5.47 -25.01 -12.84
C ILE A 538 5.22 -23.63 -13.45
N ASN A 539 4.71 -22.69 -12.67
CA ASN A 539 4.46 -21.32 -13.12
C ASN A 539 5.44 -20.38 -12.42
N GLU A 540 6.25 -19.67 -13.20
CA GLU A 540 7.07 -18.56 -12.71
C GLU A 540 6.25 -17.27 -12.72
N VAL A 541 5.98 -16.72 -11.53
CA VAL A 541 5.24 -15.46 -11.37
C VAL A 541 6.25 -14.33 -11.12
N PRO A 542 6.39 -13.36 -12.04
CA PRO A 542 7.33 -12.28 -11.88
C PRO A 542 6.84 -11.27 -10.83
N TYR A 543 7.76 -10.80 -9.99
CA TYR A 543 7.54 -9.71 -9.04
C TYR A 543 8.52 -8.58 -9.32
N PRO A 544 8.05 -7.31 -9.37
CA PRO A 544 8.90 -6.18 -9.73
C PRO A 544 9.93 -5.82 -8.64
N SER A 545 9.75 -6.31 -7.41
CA SER A 545 10.66 -6.06 -6.30
C SER A 545 10.61 -7.19 -5.29
N PHE A 546 11.69 -7.30 -4.49
CA PHE A 546 11.74 -8.22 -3.35
C PHE A 546 10.60 -7.98 -2.36
N GLU A 547 10.21 -6.73 -2.10
CA GLU A 547 9.09 -6.43 -1.20
C GLU A 547 7.79 -7.04 -1.72
N LYS A 548 7.55 -6.96 -3.04
CA LYS A 548 6.38 -7.56 -3.68
C LYS A 548 6.43 -9.08 -3.68
N SER A 549 7.61 -9.69 -3.85
CA SER A 549 7.75 -11.14 -3.76
C SER A 549 7.50 -11.65 -2.34
N PHE A 550 7.98 -10.96 -1.30
CA PHE A 550 7.67 -11.29 0.10
C PHE A 550 6.18 -11.12 0.40
N GLN A 551 5.55 -10.05 -0.09
CA GLN A 551 4.11 -9.89 0.00
C GLN A 551 3.37 -11.08 -0.64
N GLY A 552 3.87 -11.65 -1.73
CA GLY A 552 3.31 -12.84 -2.37
C GLY A 552 3.33 -14.11 -1.51
N LEU A 553 4.31 -14.25 -0.62
CA LEU A 553 4.44 -15.43 0.27
C LEU A 553 3.54 -15.37 1.52
N LEU A 554 3.15 -14.18 1.96
CA LEU A 554 2.33 -13.96 3.16
C LEU A 554 0.81 -14.10 2.90
N LEU A 555 0.43 -14.74 1.79
CA LEU A 555 -0.96 -15.03 1.44
C LEU A 555 -1.49 -16.24 2.20
#